data_AF-A0A516X4F2-F1
#
_entry.id   AF-A0A516X4F2-F1
#
_cell.length_a   1.000
_cell.length_b   1.000
_cell.length_c   1.000
_cell.angle_alpha   90.00
_cell.angle_beta   90.00
_cell.angle_gamma   90.00
#
_symmetry.space_group_name_H-M   'P 1'
#
loop_
_entity.id
_entity.type
_entity.pdbx_description
1 polymer ?
#
loop_
_entity_poly.entity_id
_entity_poly.type
_entity_poly.pdbx_seq_one_letter_code
_entity_poly.pdbx_strand_id
1 'polypeptide(L)' 'MSLHAYQRSRALAASDEPFYALVMAAMRKADSRNAAALQAALPDTHAELSARYQAPGGLLPHERTNA' A
#
# COMPACT_ATOMS: atom_id res chain seq x y z
N MET A 1 11.27 -4.56 14.79
CA MET A 1 11.53 -5.70 13.88
C MET A 1 11.66 -6.96 14.73
N SER A 2 11.07 -8.10 14.33
CA SER A 2 11.17 -9.38 15.04
C SER A 2 11.48 -10.53 14.08
N LEU A 3 11.97 -11.67 14.59
CA LEU A 3 12.25 -12.87 13.78
C LEU A 3 10.99 -13.33 13.03
N HIS A 4 9.83 -13.31 13.70
CA HIS A 4 8.55 -13.63 13.08
C HIS A 4 8.25 -12.69 11.90
N ALA A 5 8.41 -11.37 12.07
CA ALA A 5 8.18 -10.40 10.99
C ALA A 5 9.10 -10.65 9.78
N TYR A 6 10.36 -11.02 10.02
CA TYR A 6 11.31 -11.37 8.96
C TYR A 6 10.95 -12.69 8.23
N GLN A 7 10.51 -13.72 8.96
CA GLN A 7 10.03 -14.96 8.34
C GLN A 7 8.79 -14.71 7.48
N ARG A 8 7.87 -13.86 7.96
CA ARG A 8 6.70 -13.44 7.18
C ARG A 8 7.10 -12.62 5.95
N SER A 9 8.09 -11.74 6.05
CA SER A 9 8.56 -10.98 4.88
C SER A 9 9.18 -11.89 3.82
N ARG A 10 9.90 -12.95 4.21
CA ARG A 10 10.40 -13.97 3.28
C ARG A 10 9.27 -14.70 2.56
N ALA A 11 8.19 -15.04 3.27
CA ALA A 11 7.04 -15.70 2.67
C ALA A 11 6.32 -14.77 1.67
N LEU A 12 6.14 -13.49 2.01
CA LEU A 12 5.55 -12.49 1.11
C LEU A 12 6.40 -12.25 -0.15
N ALA A 13 7.72 -12.26 -0.02
CA ALA A 13 8.62 -12.12 -1.16
C ALA A 13 8.62 -13.36 -2.08
N ALA A 14 8.25 -14.53 -1.55
CA ALA A 14 8.14 -15.76 -2.33
C ALA A 14 6.75 -15.94 -2.98
N SER A 15 5.73 -15.20 -2.52
CA SER A 15 4.42 -15.15 -3.18
C SER A 15 4.43 -14.17 -4.35
N ASP A 16 3.55 -14.40 -5.33
CA ASP A 16 3.36 -13.53 -6.51
C ASP A 16 2.53 -12.27 -6.19
N GLU A 17 2.73 -11.70 -5.00
CA GLU A 17 2.00 -10.50 -4.58
C GLU A 17 2.59 -9.28 -5.30
N PRO A 18 1.77 -8.41 -5.91
CA PRO A 18 2.28 -7.20 -6.55
C PRO A 18 3.03 -6.32 -5.55
N PHE A 19 4.20 -5.83 -5.94
CA PHE A 19 5.02 -4.97 -5.08
C PHE A 19 4.24 -3.78 -4.51
N TYR A 20 3.45 -3.09 -5.35
CA TYR A 20 2.64 -1.95 -4.90
C TYR A 20 1.51 -2.35 -3.95
N ALA A 21 1.01 -3.59 -4.01
CA ALA A 21 0.06 -4.08 -3.01
C ALA A 21 0.73 -4.18 -1.62
N LEU A 22 1.97 -4.67 -1.56
CA LEU A 22 2.77 -4.71 -0.31
C LEU A 22 3.07 -3.31 0.22
N VAL A 23 3.42 -2.36 -0.65
CA VAL A 23 3.66 -0.95 -0.29
C VAL A 23 2.39 -0.32 0.26
N MET A 24 1.26 -0.45 -0.44
CA MET A 24 -0.01 0.10 -0.01
C MET A 24 -0.45 -0.53 1.33
N ALA A 25 -0.25 -1.84 1.52
CA ALA A 25 -0.51 -2.50 2.79
C ALA A 25 0.40 -1.97 3.91
N ALA A 26 1.69 -1.71 3.63
CA ALA A 26 2.61 -1.11 4.58
C ALA A 26 2.16 0.31 4.98
N MET A 27 1.79 1.15 4.02
CA MET A 27 1.26 2.50 4.27
C MET A 27 -0.01 2.47 5.14
N ARG A 28 -0.92 1.51 4.91
CA ARG A 28 -2.14 1.35 5.72
C ARG A 28 -1.86 0.96 7.18
N LYS A 29 -0.79 0.20 7.43
CA LYS A 29 -0.45 -0.33 8.76
C LYS A 29 0.56 0.51 9.53
N ALA A 30 1.25 1.43 8.85
CA ALA A 30 2.31 2.21 9.44
C ALA A 30 1.77 3.15 10.54
N ASP A 31 2.55 3.34 11.60
CA ASP A 31 2.36 4.46 12.51
C ASP A 31 2.63 5.80 11.81
N SER A 32 2.35 6.93 12.48
CA SER A 32 2.47 8.26 11.91
C SER A 32 3.88 8.59 11.40
N ARG A 33 4.93 8.11 12.07
CA ARG A 33 6.32 8.36 11.68
C ARG A 33 6.68 7.57 10.42
N ASN A 34 6.36 6.29 10.41
CA ASN A 34 6.64 5.40 9.29
C ASN A 34 5.77 5.76 8.07
N ALA A 35 4.53 6.19 8.29
CA ALA A 35 3.64 6.68 7.24
C ALA A 35 4.22 7.94 6.57
N ALA A 36 4.71 8.90 7.35
CA ALA A 36 5.36 10.10 6.80
C ALA A 36 6.62 9.76 5.97
N ALA A 37 7.43 8.80 6.44
CA ALA A 37 8.61 8.35 5.71
C ALA A 37 8.22 7.66 4.38
N LEU A 38 7.20 6.80 4.40
CA LEU A 38 6.69 6.13 3.20
C LEU A 38 6.07 7.12 2.21
N GLN A 39 5.31 8.10 2.70
CA GLN A 39 4.74 9.18 1.88
C GLN A 39 5.84 10.01 1.21
N ALA A 40 6.92 10.33 1.92
CA ALA A 40 8.04 11.07 1.36
C ALA A 40 8.80 10.27 0.28
N ALA A 41 8.92 8.95 0.47
CA ALA A 41 9.64 8.08 -0.46
C ALA A 41 8.81 7.70 -1.71
N LEU A 42 7.49 7.57 -1.57
CA LEU A 42 6.59 7.08 -2.61
C LEU A 42 5.32 7.97 -2.69
N PRO A 43 5.48 9.27 -3.02
CA PRO A 43 4.39 10.25 -2.96
C PRO A 43 3.23 9.90 -3.90
N ASP A 44 3.53 9.41 -5.10
CA ASP A 44 2.50 9.04 -6.09
C ASP A 44 1.66 7.85 -5.63
N THR A 45 2.30 6.82 -5.07
CA THR A 45 1.60 5.65 -4.49
C THR A 45 0.73 6.07 -3.31
N HIS A 46 1.21 6.99 -2.46
CA HIS A 46 0.41 7.52 -1.36
C HIS A 46 -0.80 8.32 -1.88
N ALA A 47 -0.61 9.17 -2.89
CA ALA A 47 -1.68 9.94 -3.50
C ALA A 47 -2.76 9.02 -4.10
N GLU A 48 -2.35 8.00 -4.85
CA GLU A 48 -3.27 7.00 -5.40
C GLU A 48 -3.98 6.21 -4.29
N LEU A 49 -3.26 5.74 -3.27
CA LEU A 49 -3.83 5.00 -2.16
C LEU A 49 -4.90 5.83 -1.43
N SER A 50 -4.63 7.12 -1.20
CA SER A 50 -5.56 8.06 -0.59
C SER A 50 -6.81 8.25 -1.46
N ALA A 51 -6.63 8.49 -2.76
CA ALA A 51 -7.74 8.64 -3.71
C ALA A 51 -8.62 7.38 -3.78
N ARG A 52 -7.99 6.19 -3.81
CA ARG A 52 -8.70 4.90 -3.78
C ARG A 52 -9.42 4.69 -2.43
N TYR A 53 -8.80 5.03 -1.31
CA TYR A 53 -9.44 4.86 0.01
C TYR A 53 -10.70 5.73 0.19
N GLN A 54 -10.71 6.93 -0.41
CA GLN A 54 -11.85 7.84 -0.37
C GLN A 54 -12.93 7.51 -1.41
N ALA A 55 -12.59 6.67 -2.40
CA ALA A 55 -13.48 6.27 -3.47
C ALA A 55 -14.40 5.11 -3.06
N PRO A 56 -15.72 5.19 -3.34
CA PRO A 56 -16.59 4.02 -3.35
C PRO A 56 -15.98 2.83 -4.09
N GLY A 57 -15.83 1.70 -3.38
CA GLY A 57 -15.27 0.46 -3.93
C GLY A 57 -13.79 0.53 -4.34
N GLY A 58 -13.06 1.61 -4.02
CA GLY A 58 -11.66 1.77 -4.43
C GLY A 58 -11.45 2.18 -5.90
N LEU A 59 -12.53 2.46 -6.63
CA LEU A 59 -12.50 2.81 -8.05
C LEU A 59 -12.25 4.31 -8.24
N LEU A 60 -11.17 4.63 -8.95
CA LEU A 60 -10.85 5.98 -9.36
C LEU A 60 -11.88 6.51 -10.36
N PRO A 61 -12.03 7.84 -10.51
CA PRO A 61 -13.07 8.42 -11.35
C PRO A 61 -13.09 7.90 -12.79
N HIS A 62 -11.92 7.67 -13.39
CA HIS A 62 -11.81 7.15 -14.76
C HIS A 62 -12.09 5.64 -14.87
N GLU A 63 -12.03 4.89 -13.76
CA GLU A 63 -12.35 3.46 -13.72
C GLU A 63 -13.87 3.24 -13.57
N ARG A 64 -14.62 4.23 -13.05
CA ARG A 64 -16.08 4.14 -12.84
C ARG A 64 -16.90 4.27 -14.12
N THR A 65 -16.45 5.09 -15.06
CA THR A 65 -17.22 5.38 -16.28
C THR A 65 -17.19 4.23 -17.28
N ASN A 66 -16.32 3.24 -17.06
CA ASN A 66 -16.17 2.06 -17.91
C ASN A 66 -16.76 0.78 -17.29
N ALA A 67 -17.51 0.90 -16.19
CA ALA A 67 -18.19 -0.21 -15.49
C ALA A 67 -19.72 -0.13 -15.68
#